data_AF-A0A7W0NKP1-F1
#
_entry.id   AF-A0A7W0NKP1-F1
#
_cell.length_a   1.000
_cell.length_b   1.000
_cell.length_c   1.000
_cell.angle_alpha   90.00
_cell.angle_beta   90.00
_cell.angle_gamma   90.00
#
_symmetry.space_group_name_H-M   'P 1'
#
loop_
_entity.id
_entity.type
_entity.pdbx_description
1 polymer ?
#
loop_
_entity_poly.entity_id
_entity_poly.type
_entity_poly.pdbx_seq_one_letter_code
_entity_poly.pdbx_strand_id
1 'polypeptide(L)'
;MGITRGISTLVGAAVAGFLLWLATQIGQGTSSEYWTTYGLIAAAGLTMALSQILGGWTKWGWPRLSLGVFLLGFLPVLAVGGWVLLARQPADFFNTSNWSRDLGISAVVGDLGEILAVVAFGIGLTFGLCFDTAGPRRDVESDEVHHDDVRERPIRMSDHTPPAADEPLTADRDAVVVDDRHRVAASPERRDYV
;
A
#
# COMPACT_ATOMS: atom_id res chain seq x y z
N MET A 1 4.12 15.18 10.70
CA MET A 1 4.04 14.11 9.68
C MET A 1 5.20 14.14 8.67
N GLY A 2 5.80 15.28 8.32
CA GLY A 2 6.91 15.34 7.34
C GLY A 2 8.29 14.89 7.84
N ILE A 3 8.61 15.11 9.12
CA ILE A 3 9.93 14.81 9.70
C ILE A 3 10.22 13.31 9.77
N THR A 4 9.25 12.48 10.17
CA THR A 4 9.40 11.02 10.25
C THR A 4 9.64 10.39 8.88
N ARG A 5 8.94 10.87 7.84
CA ARG A 5 9.18 10.49 6.44
C ARG A 5 10.57 10.92 5.97
N GLY A 6 10.98 12.15 6.27
CA GLY A 6 12.31 12.66 5.92
C GLY A 6 13.44 11.84 6.54
N ILE A 7 13.35 11.54 7.85
CA ILE A 7 14.37 10.77 8.56
C ILE A 7 14.46 9.34 8.00
N SER A 8 13.34 8.68 7.74
CA SER A 8 13.36 7.31 7.17
C SER A 8 14.07 7.27 5.81
N THR A 9 13.82 8.28 4.96
CA THR A 9 14.47 8.43 3.65
C THR A 9 15.96 8.69 3.82
N LEU A 10 16.33 9.55 4.77
CA LEU A 10 17.74 9.86 5.04
C LEU A 10 18.51 8.64 5.58
N VAL A 11 17.91 7.86 6.47
CA VAL A 11 18.50 6.59 6.96
C VAL A 11 18.64 5.60 5.81
N GLY A 12 17.60 5.46 4.98
CA GLY A 12 17.64 4.63 3.78
C GLY A 12 18.77 5.01 2.84
N ALA A 13 18.92 6.31 2.57
CA ALA A 13 19.98 6.84 1.73
C ALA A 13 21.38 6.62 2.32
N ALA A 14 21.54 6.79 3.64
CA ALA A 14 22.80 6.55 4.32
C ALA A 14 23.21 5.07 4.23
N VAL A 15 22.28 4.15 4.49
CA VAL A 15 22.54 2.70 4.39
C VAL A 15 22.81 2.28 2.94
N ALA A 16 22.04 2.79 1.98
CA ALA A 16 22.28 2.52 0.56
C ALA A 16 23.67 3.01 0.12
N GLY A 17 24.05 4.23 0.51
CA GLY A 17 25.39 4.77 0.26
C GLY A 17 26.49 3.92 0.89
N PHE A 18 26.28 3.45 2.13
CA PHE A 18 27.22 2.55 2.80
C PHE A 18 27.37 1.20 2.09
N LEU A 19 26.28 0.62 1.60
CA LEU A 19 26.31 -0.62 0.82
C LEU A 19 27.04 -0.44 -0.52
N LEU A 20 26.82 0.68 -1.20
CA LEU A 20 27.55 1.03 -2.42
C LEU A 20 29.04 1.21 -2.15
N TRP A 21 29.40 1.85 -1.04
CA TRP A 21 30.80 1.95 -0.61
C TRP A 21 31.41 0.57 -0.30
N LEU A 22 30.70 -0.33 0.38
CA LEU A 22 31.17 -1.70 0.59
C LEU A 22 31.40 -2.43 -0.74
N ALA A 23 30.52 -2.21 -1.72
CA ALA A 23 30.62 -2.82 -3.04
C ALA A 23 31.92 -2.40 -3.77
N THR A 24 32.44 -1.18 -3.54
CA THR A 24 33.72 -0.76 -4.16
C THR A 24 34.94 -1.49 -3.60
N GLN A 25 34.82 -2.13 -2.43
CA GLN A 25 35.94 -2.77 -1.75
C GLN A 25 36.18 -4.22 -2.19
N ILE A 26 35.20 -4.85 -2.86
CA ILE A 26 35.21 -6.31 -3.11
C ILE A 26 35.91 -6.67 -4.42
N GLY A 27 35.96 -5.76 -5.40
CA GLY A 27 36.55 -6.03 -6.71
C GLY A 27 35.63 -6.84 -7.64
N GLN A 28 36.14 -7.19 -8.82
CA GLN A 28 35.41 -7.85 -9.91
C GLN A 28 36.26 -8.96 -10.58
N GLY A 29 37.35 -9.38 -9.93
CA GLY A 29 38.35 -10.27 -10.53
C GLY A 29 37.92 -11.73 -10.57
N THR A 30 37.03 -12.14 -9.66
CA THR A 30 36.49 -13.50 -9.60
C THR A 30 34.97 -13.52 -9.72
N SER A 31 34.39 -14.65 -10.14
CA SER A 31 32.93 -14.80 -10.23
C SER A 31 32.24 -14.55 -8.89
N SER A 32 32.84 -14.94 -7.77
CA SER A 32 32.30 -14.66 -6.43
C SER A 32 32.30 -13.17 -6.09
N GLU A 33 33.38 -12.45 -6.42
CA GLU A 33 33.48 -11.00 -6.21
C GLU A 33 32.47 -10.23 -7.06
N TYR A 34 32.27 -10.67 -8.31
CA TYR A 34 31.25 -10.13 -9.22
C TYR A 34 29.85 -10.20 -8.60
N TRP A 35 29.40 -11.40 -8.22
CA TRP A 35 28.06 -11.59 -7.65
C TRP A 35 27.88 -10.89 -6.31
N THR A 36 28.93 -10.84 -5.49
CA THR A 36 28.88 -10.14 -4.20
C THR A 36 28.74 -8.63 -4.41
N THR A 37 29.50 -8.06 -5.36
CA THR A 37 29.45 -6.63 -5.68
C THR A 37 28.07 -6.23 -6.19
N TYR A 38 27.53 -6.92 -7.20
CA TYR A 38 26.21 -6.59 -7.74
C TYR A 38 25.07 -6.96 -6.80
N GLY A 39 25.25 -7.97 -5.94
CA GLY A 39 24.34 -8.29 -4.84
C GLY A 39 24.23 -7.15 -3.82
N LEU A 40 25.35 -6.53 -3.44
CA LEU A 40 25.36 -5.36 -2.55
C LEU A 40 24.72 -4.13 -3.20
N ILE A 41 24.99 -3.90 -4.48
CA ILE A 41 24.39 -2.79 -5.23
C ILE A 41 22.86 -2.96 -5.34
N ALA A 42 22.39 -4.19 -5.59
CA ALA A 42 20.97 -4.52 -5.54
C ALA A 42 20.38 -4.31 -4.13
N ALA A 43 21.09 -4.73 -3.09
CA ALA A 43 20.67 -4.49 -1.70
C ALA A 43 20.56 -2.99 -1.36
N ALA A 44 21.40 -2.13 -1.96
CA ALA A 44 21.28 -0.68 -1.83
C ALA A 44 19.99 -0.15 -2.44
N GLY A 45 19.64 -0.61 -3.65
CA GLY A 45 18.36 -0.27 -4.31
C GLY A 45 17.15 -0.75 -3.51
N LEU A 46 17.21 -1.96 -2.98
CA LEU A 46 16.17 -2.51 -2.10
C LEU A 46 16.00 -1.67 -0.83
N THR A 47 17.10 -1.29 -0.20
CA THR A 47 17.09 -0.47 1.02
C THR A 47 16.42 0.89 0.78
N MET A 48 16.68 1.52 -0.37
CA MET A 48 16.00 2.76 -0.76
C MET A 48 14.49 2.56 -0.91
N ALA A 49 14.05 1.49 -1.54
CA ALA A 49 12.63 1.19 -1.69
C ALA A 49 11.95 0.91 -0.34
N LEU A 50 12.58 0.10 0.53
CA LEU A 50 12.05 -0.22 1.86
C LEU A 50 12.01 0.99 2.79
N SER A 51 12.93 1.93 2.63
CA SER A 51 12.93 3.19 3.38
C SER A 51 11.66 4.01 3.15
N GLN A 52 11.12 4.01 1.92
CA GLN A 52 9.86 4.69 1.61
C GLN A 52 8.65 4.04 2.31
N ILE A 53 8.67 2.71 2.46
CA ILE A 53 7.65 1.94 3.17
C ILE A 53 7.66 2.27 4.66
N LEU A 54 8.85 2.31 5.28
CA LEU A 54 9.02 2.61 6.70
C LEU A 54 8.63 4.07 7.06
N GLY A 55 8.84 5.01 6.14
CA GLY A 55 8.45 6.41 6.35
C GLY A 55 6.94 6.65 6.45
N GLY A 56 6.13 5.79 5.86
CA GLY A 56 4.65 5.84 5.92
C GLY A 56 4.02 5.04 7.07
N TRP A 57 4.84 4.32 7.85
CA TRP A 57 4.38 3.24 8.72
C TRP A 57 3.96 3.74 10.11
N THR A 58 2.65 3.97 10.31
CA THR A 58 2.09 4.34 11.62
C THR A 58 1.13 3.31 12.21
N LYS A 59 0.97 2.12 11.59
CA LYS A 59 -0.18 1.24 11.85
C LYS A 59 0.13 -0.24 12.15
N TRP A 60 1.36 -0.62 12.49
CA TRP A 60 1.70 -1.97 13.00
C TRP A 60 1.27 -3.18 12.13
N GLY A 61 0.95 -2.98 10.86
CA GLY A 61 0.71 -4.06 9.90
C GLY A 61 2.02 -4.59 9.32
N TRP A 62 2.12 -5.91 9.14
CA TRP A 62 3.24 -6.54 8.43
C TRP A 62 3.20 -6.19 6.94
N PRO A 63 4.34 -5.89 6.29
CA PRO A 63 4.41 -5.67 4.85
C PRO A 63 3.93 -6.93 4.11
N ARG A 64 2.98 -6.78 3.17
CA ARG A 64 2.48 -7.90 2.36
C ARG A 64 3.11 -7.84 0.98
N LEU A 65 3.62 -8.96 0.52
CA LEU A 65 4.10 -9.09 -0.86
C LEU A 65 2.90 -9.18 -1.80
N SER A 66 2.80 -8.23 -2.73
CA SER A 66 1.76 -8.25 -3.75
C SER A 66 2.21 -9.16 -4.90
N LEU A 67 1.60 -10.34 -5.01
CA LEU A 67 1.98 -11.33 -6.02
C LEU A 67 1.79 -10.79 -7.45
N GLY A 68 0.76 -9.97 -7.69
CA GLY A 68 0.52 -9.35 -8.99
C GLY A 68 1.61 -8.34 -9.37
N VAL A 69 2.01 -7.48 -8.43
CA VAL A 69 3.10 -6.50 -8.66
C VAL A 69 4.45 -7.21 -8.81
N PHE A 70 4.67 -8.27 -8.04
CA PHE A 70 5.85 -9.10 -8.17
C PHE A 70 5.96 -9.75 -9.56
N LEU A 71 4.87 -10.38 -10.04
CA LEU A 71 4.87 -11.07 -11.33
C LEU A 71 4.91 -10.13 -12.53
N LEU A 72 4.17 -9.00 -12.48
CA LEU A 72 4.07 -8.08 -13.61
C LEU A 72 5.12 -6.96 -13.58
N GLY A 73 5.57 -6.56 -12.39
CA GLY A 73 6.54 -5.50 -12.21
C GLY A 73 7.97 -6.02 -12.08
N PHE A 74 8.21 -6.96 -11.17
CA PHE A 74 9.57 -7.41 -10.88
C PHE A 74 10.05 -8.53 -11.80
N LEU A 75 9.23 -9.53 -12.11
CA LEU A 75 9.68 -10.68 -12.91
C LEU A 75 10.24 -10.28 -14.29
N PRO A 76 9.64 -9.35 -15.05
CA PRO A 76 10.20 -8.91 -16.33
C PRO A 76 11.51 -8.14 -16.16
N VAL A 77 11.61 -7.29 -15.13
CA VAL A 77 12.83 -6.54 -14.80
C VAL A 77 13.95 -7.49 -14.40
N LEU A 78 13.65 -8.50 -13.59
CA LEU A 78 14.62 -9.52 -13.20
C LEU A 78 15.06 -10.36 -14.41
N ALA A 79 14.13 -10.73 -15.30
CA ALA A 79 14.46 -11.48 -16.49
C ALA A 79 15.44 -10.71 -17.39
N VAL A 80 15.14 -9.44 -17.69
CA VAL A 80 15.99 -8.61 -18.57
C VAL A 80 17.30 -8.21 -17.87
N GLY A 81 17.22 -7.64 -16.67
CA GLY A 81 18.41 -7.18 -15.94
C GLY A 81 19.30 -8.32 -15.46
N GLY A 82 18.71 -9.43 -15.02
CA GLY A 82 19.43 -10.65 -14.66
C GLY A 82 20.13 -11.28 -15.86
N TRP A 83 19.50 -11.24 -17.04
CA TRP A 83 20.15 -11.67 -18.29
C TRP A 83 21.40 -10.83 -18.60
N VAL A 84 21.30 -9.50 -18.49
CA VAL A 84 22.44 -8.60 -18.71
C VAL A 84 23.59 -8.90 -17.75
N LEU A 85 23.30 -9.12 -16.45
CA LEU A 85 24.31 -9.51 -15.47
C LEU A 85 24.95 -10.86 -15.81
N LEU A 86 24.14 -11.86 -16.17
CA LEU A 86 24.64 -13.19 -16.56
C LEU A 86 25.49 -13.17 -17.83
N ALA A 87 25.17 -12.30 -18.79
CA ALA A 87 25.90 -12.18 -20.05
C ALA A 87 27.27 -11.46 -19.89
N ARG A 88 27.48 -10.77 -18.77
CA ARG A 88 28.70 -9.99 -18.48
C ARG A 88 29.59 -10.60 -17.39
N GLN A 89 29.20 -11.71 -16.78
CA GLN A 89 29.99 -12.34 -15.73
C GLN A 89 31.36 -12.83 -16.26
N PRO A 90 32.42 -12.84 -15.44
CA PRO A 90 33.79 -13.16 -15.89
C PRO A 90 33.98 -14.60 -16.38
N ALA A 91 33.16 -15.52 -15.90
CA ALA A 91 33.15 -16.91 -16.31
C ALA A 91 31.76 -17.25 -16.87
N ASP A 92 31.64 -17.35 -18.19
CA ASP A 92 30.37 -17.57 -18.89
C ASP A 92 29.93 -19.05 -18.79
N PHE A 93 29.62 -19.50 -17.57
CA PHE A 93 29.21 -20.88 -17.28
C PHE A 93 27.92 -21.29 -18.02
N PHE A 94 27.10 -20.33 -18.44
CA PHE A 94 25.81 -20.54 -19.09
C PHE A 94 25.81 -20.25 -20.60
N ASN A 95 26.97 -19.90 -21.17
CA ASN A 95 27.09 -19.56 -22.61
C ASN A 95 26.17 -18.40 -23.06
N THR A 96 25.80 -17.52 -22.12
CA THR A 96 24.79 -16.46 -22.30
C THR A 96 25.26 -15.42 -23.32
N SER A 97 26.58 -15.21 -23.41
CA SER A 97 27.18 -14.26 -24.36
C SER A 97 27.03 -14.72 -25.82
N ASN A 98 27.12 -16.04 -26.07
CA ASN A 98 26.90 -16.61 -27.40
C ASN A 98 25.40 -16.59 -27.77
N TRP A 99 24.50 -16.90 -26.83
CA TRP A 99 23.06 -16.78 -27.07
C TRP A 99 22.64 -15.35 -27.38
N SER A 100 23.22 -14.37 -26.68
CA SER A 100 22.94 -12.95 -26.95
C SER A 100 23.41 -12.53 -28.34
N ARG A 101 24.51 -13.13 -28.84
CA ARG A 101 24.99 -12.94 -30.21
C ARG A 101 24.06 -13.60 -31.23
N ASP A 102 23.60 -14.81 -30.96
CA ASP A 102 22.70 -15.58 -31.85
C ASP A 102 21.29 -14.96 -31.93
N LEU A 103 20.82 -14.36 -30.84
CA LEU A 103 19.57 -13.58 -30.79
C LEU A 103 19.71 -12.16 -31.36
N GLY A 104 20.92 -11.72 -31.71
CA GLY A 104 21.19 -10.39 -32.26
C GLY A 104 21.08 -9.23 -31.27
N ILE A 105 20.97 -9.50 -29.97
CA ILE A 105 20.82 -8.48 -28.90
C ILE A 105 22.14 -8.09 -28.23
N SER A 106 23.26 -8.54 -28.79
CA SER A 106 24.61 -8.33 -28.23
C SER A 106 24.98 -6.86 -28.09
N ALA A 107 24.54 -5.98 -28.99
CA ALA A 107 24.77 -4.55 -28.88
C ALA A 107 24.06 -3.93 -27.66
N VAL A 108 22.79 -4.29 -27.44
CA VAL A 108 22.01 -3.80 -26.29
C VAL A 108 22.57 -4.31 -24.97
N VAL A 109 22.93 -5.60 -24.89
CA VAL A 109 23.60 -6.19 -23.73
C VAL A 109 25.01 -5.59 -23.54
N GLY A 110 25.63 -5.19 -24.65
CA GLY A 110 26.82 -4.35 -24.71
C GLY A 110 26.61 -3.05 -23.94
N ASP A 111 25.72 -2.20 -24.42
CA ASP A 111 25.49 -0.87 -23.87
C ASP A 111 25.02 -0.92 -22.40
N LEU A 112 24.07 -1.80 -22.05
CA LEU A 112 23.62 -1.97 -20.66
C LEU A 112 24.70 -2.57 -19.76
N GLY A 113 25.65 -3.31 -20.33
CA GLY A 113 26.79 -3.86 -19.62
C GLY A 113 27.80 -2.81 -19.16
N GLU A 114 27.74 -1.58 -19.68
CA GLU A 114 28.56 -0.47 -19.19
C GLU A 114 27.98 0.15 -17.90
N ILE A 115 26.68 -0.06 -17.67
CA ILE A 115 25.93 0.50 -16.53
C ILE A 115 25.37 -0.59 -15.58
N LEU A 116 26.09 -1.71 -15.43
CA LEU A 116 25.65 -2.86 -14.61
C LEU A 116 25.29 -2.48 -13.18
N ALA A 117 25.96 -1.49 -12.59
CA ALA A 117 25.62 -0.98 -11.26
C ALA A 117 24.21 -0.39 -11.21
N VAL A 118 23.82 0.37 -12.24
CA VAL A 118 22.47 0.95 -12.35
C VAL A 118 21.42 -0.15 -12.54
N VAL A 119 21.73 -1.17 -13.35
CA VAL A 119 20.86 -2.33 -13.56
C VAL A 119 20.63 -3.08 -12.26
N ALA A 120 21.71 -3.43 -11.54
CA ALA A 120 21.63 -4.13 -10.27
C ALA A 120 20.84 -3.34 -9.22
N PHE A 121 21.11 -2.03 -9.11
CA PHE A 121 20.37 -1.14 -8.21
C PHE A 121 18.88 -1.11 -8.56
N GLY A 122 18.55 -0.99 -9.85
CA GLY A 122 17.18 -0.99 -10.36
C GLY A 122 16.43 -2.28 -10.03
N ILE A 123 17.06 -3.45 -10.21
CA ILE A 123 16.47 -4.75 -9.84
C ILE A 123 16.09 -4.76 -8.36
N GLY A 124 17.01 -4.36 -7.48
CA GLY A 124 16.75 -4.31 -6.04
C GLY A 124 15.65 -3.31 -5.67
N LEU A 125 15.63 -2.15 -6.30
CA LEU A 125 14.62 -1.12 -6.10
C LEU A 125 13.23 -1.62 -6.53
N THR A 126 13.10 -2.20 -7.72
CA THR A 126 11.83 -2.77 -8.20
C THR A 126 11.36 -3.93 -7.32
N PHE A 127 12.28 -4.77 -6.81
CA PHE A 127 11.95 -5.81 -5.84
C PHE A 127 11.35 -5.21 -4.56
N GLY A 128 11.96 -4.15 -4.01
CA GLY A 128 11.45 -3.47 -2.84
C GLY A 128 10.07 -2.83 -3.02
N LEU A 129 9.75 -2.39 -4.25
CA LEU A 129 8.43 -1.86 -4.59
C LEU A 129 7.32 -2.94 -4.68
N CYS A 130 7.67 -4.23 -4.67
CA CYS A 130 6.67 -5.31 -4.65
C CYS A 130 5.99 -5.49 -3.28
N PHE A 131 6.53 -4.84 -2.24
CA PHE A 131 5.95 -4.85 -0.90
C PHE A 131 4.89 -3.74 -0.79
N ASP A 132 3.63 -4.14 -0.65
CA ASP A 132 2.49 -3.22 -0.51
C ASP A 132 2.12 -3.02 0.98
N THR A 133 1.70 -1.79 1.31
CA THR A 133 1.25 -1.38 2.65
C THR A 133 -0.26 -1.20 2.69
N ALA A 134 -1.03 -2.24 2.33
CA ALA A 134 -2.45 -2.24 2.62
C ALA A 134 -2.66 -2.37 4.14
N GLY A 135 -2.96 -1.25 4.81
CA GLY A 135 -3.44 -1.24 6.19
C GLY A 135 -4.71 -2.10 6.35
N PRO A 136 -5.10 -2.45 7.59
CA PRO A 136 -6.17 -3.39 7.88
C PRO A 136 -7.37 -3.15 6.95
N ARG A 137 -7.74 -4.15 6.16
CA ARG A 137 -9.03 -4.14 5.47
C ARG A 137 -10.06 -3.92 6.57
N ARG A 138 -10.80 -2.81 6.48
CA ARG A 138 -12.09 -2.77 7.17
C ARG A 138 -12.88 -3.87 6.48
N ASP A 139 -13.11 -4.96 7.20
CA ASP A 139 -14.22 -5.83 6.87
C ASP A 139 -15.42 -4.90 6.86
N VAL A 140 -15.88 -4.56 5.65
CA VAL A 140 -17.20 -4.01 5.49
C VAL A 140 -18.06 -5.20 5.87
N GLU A 141 -18.49 -5.21 7.13
CA GLU A 141 -19.53 -6.07 7.64
C GLU A 141 -20.64 -6.03 6.60
N SER A 142 -20.70 -7.08 5.81
CA SER A 142 -21.81 -7.34 4.92
C SER A 142 -23.02 -7.34 5.83
N ASP A 143 -23.88 -6.33 5.66
CA ASP A 143 -25.25 -6.31 6.17
C ASP A 143 -25.83 -7.71 5.87
N GLU A 144 -25.78 -8.59 6.86
CA GLU A 144 -26.47 -9.86 6.81
C GLU A 144 -27.94 -9.49 6.81
N VAL A 145 -28.50 -9.49 5.60
CA VAL A 145 -29.92 -9.64 5.31
C VAL A 145 -30.38 -10.88 6.08
N HIS A 146 -30.74 -10.70 7.36
CA HIS A 146 -31.40 -11.73 8.13
C HIS A 146 -32.88 -11.69 7.75
N HIS A 147 -33.14 -12.36 6.64
CA HIS A 147 -34.46 -12.74 6.17
C HIS A 147 -34.93 -13.91 7.05
N ASP A 148 -35.44 -13.61 8.25
CA ASP A 148 -36.10 -14.63 9.07
C ASP A 148 -37.60 -14.64 8.75
N ASP A 149 -37.92 -15.61 7.91
CA ASP A 149 -39.24 -15.95 7.44
C ASP A 149 -39.86 -17.03 8.36
N VAL A 150 -41.18 -16.94 8.54
CA VAL A 150 -42.11 -17.97 9.02
C VAL A 150 -42.26 -18.24 10.54
N ARG A 151 -43.37 -17.72 11.10
CA ARG A 151 -44.35 -18.57 11.81
C ARG A 151 -45.78 -18.03 11.74
N GLU A 152 -46.59 -18.70 10.94
CA GLU A 152 -48.04 -18.53 10.86
C GLU A 152 -48.76 -18.97 12.15
N ARG A 153 -49.82 -18.22 12.51
CA ARG A 153 -51.16 -18.60 13.05
C ARG A 153 -51.57 -17.84 14.34
N PRO A 154 -52.88 -17.63 14.58
CA PRO A 154 -54.01 -17.40 13.67
C PRO A 154 -54.73 -16.05 13.97
N ILE A 155 -55.38 -15.51 12.95
CA ILE A 155 -56.22 -14.31 13.03
C ILE A 155 -57.41 -14.58 13.95
N ARG A 156 -57.56 -13.78 15.02
CA ARG A 156 -58.82 -13.63 15.75
C ARG A 156 -59.46 -12.31 15.30
N MET A 157 -60.55 -12.44 14.56
CA MET A 157 -61.32 -11.35 13.99
C MET A 157 -62.34 -10.83 15.01
N SER A 158 -62.28 -9.54 15.34
CA SER A 158 -63.44 -8.74 15.79
C SER A 158 -63.10 -7.24 15.83
N ASP A 159 -63.62 -6.53 14.83
CA ASP A 159 -64.08 -5.14 14.75
C ASP A 159 -63.24 -3.98 15.34
N HIS A 160 -62.61 -3.20 14.45
CA HIS A 160 -62.96 -1.78 14.25
C HIS A 160 -62.43 -1.21 12.91
N THR A 161 -63.30 -0.47 12.24
CA THR A 161 -63.19 0.22 10.94
C THR A 161 -62.05 1.27 10.87
N PRO A 162 -61.41 1.50 9.70
CA PRO A 162 -60.23 2.38 9.53
C PRO A 162 -60.58 3.82 9.11
N PRO A 163 -59.64 4.77 9.28
CA PRO A 163 -59.39 5.82 8.29
C PRO A 163 -57.92 5.70 7.81
N ALA A 164 -57.68 5.37 6.54
CA ALA A 164 -57.70 6.25 5.37
C ALA A 164 -56.58 7.33 5.40
N ALA A 165 -55.55 7.07 4.59
CA ALA A 165 -54.80 7.99 3.73
C ALA A 165 -54.09 9.21 4.37
N ASP A 166 -52.75 9.13 4.42
CA ASP A 166 -51.82 9.93 3.59
C ASP A 166 -50.52 10.24 4.35
N GLU A 167 -49.46 9.47 4.06
CA GLU A 167 -48.09 9.96 4.18
C GLU A 167 -47.81 10.92 3.01
N PRO A 168 -47.18 12.08 3.25
CA PRO A 168 -46.34 12.67 2.24
C PRO A 168 -44.86 12.61 2.65
N LEU A 169 -44.11 11.95 1.78
CA LEU A 169 -42.66 12.11 1.60
C LEU A 169 -42.27 13.57 1.31
N THR A 170 -41.04 13.89 1.73
CA THR A 170 -40.09 14.87 1.16
C THR A 170 -40.22 16.38 1.45
N ALA A 171 -39.12 16.89 2.02
CA ALA A 171 -38.42 18.16 1.74
C ALA A 171 -39.14 19.50 2.00
N ASP A 172 -38.64 20.30 2.96
CA ASP A 172 -37.74 21.42 2.66
C ASP A 172 -37.12 22.03 3.94
N ARG A 173 -36.04 22.75 3.68
CA ARG A 173 -35.00 23.38 4.50
C ARG A 173 -35.39 24.28 5.68
N ASP A 174 -34.43 24.31 6.61
CA ASP A 174 -33.87 25.48 7.30
C ASP A 174 -34.77 26.71 7.53
N ALA A 175 -35.08 26.96 8.81
CA ALA A 175 -34.99 28.31 9.36
C ALA A 175 -34.79 28.22 10.87
N VAL A 176 -33.53 28.27 11.30
CA VAL A 176 -33.19 28.76 12.63
C VAL A 176 -33.57 30.24 12.67
N VAL A 177 -34.57 30.59 13.46
CA VAL A 177 -34.75 31.95 13.97
C VAL A 177 -34.84 31.86 15.49
N VAL A 178 -33.75 32.32 16.10
CA VAL A 178 -33.64 32.67 17.52
C VAL A 178 -34.27 34.06 17.71
N ASP A 179 -34.71 34.33 18.96
CA ASP A 179 -35.15 35.63 19.54
C ASP A 179 -36.69 35.76 19.64
N ASP A 180 -37.34 36.19 20.73
CA ASP A 180 -36.94 36.76 22.02
C ASP A 180 -38.14 36.66 23.00
N ARG A 181 -37.90 36.77 24.31
CA ARG A 181 -38.81 37.23 25.39
C ARG A 181 -40.29 36.75 25.44
N HIS A 182 -40.63 36.00 26.50
CA HIS A 182 -41.57 36.51 27.51
C HIS A 182 -41.51 35.75 28.84
N ARG A 183 -41.01 36.46 29.85
CA ARG A 183 -41.18 36.15 31.27
C ARG A 183 -42.57 36.69 31.67
N VAL A 184 -43.49 35.83 32.10
CA VAL A 184 -44.71 36.24 32.80
C VAL A 184 -44.90 35.36 34.03
N ALA A 185 -44.97 36.02 35.17
CA ALA A 185 -45.21 35.45 36.48
C ALA A 185 -46.69 35.07 36.66
N ALA A 186 -46.95 34.00 37.39
CA ALA A 186 -48.21 33.82 38.13
C ALA A 186 -47.92 33.05 39.42
N SER A 187 -48.22 33.74 40.52
CA SER A 187 -48.20 33.28 41.91
C SER A 187 -49.50 32.52 42.26
N PRO A 188 -49.47 31.55 43.18
CA PRO A 188 -50.64 31.24 43.98
C PRO A 188 -50.37 31.46 45.47
N GLU A 189 -50.99 32.53 45.97
CA GLU A 189 -51.88 32.60 47.13
C GLU A 189 -51.54 31.85 48.44
N ARG A 190 -51.47 32.67 49.48
CA ARG A 190 -51.32 32.41 50.91
C ARG A 190 -52.68 32.04 51.53
N ARG A 191 -52.73 31.08 52.46
CA ARG A 191 -53.80 31.01 53.46
C ARG A 191 -53.21 30.82 54.86
N ASP A 192 -53.72 31.67 55.75
CA ASP A 192 -53.21 31.94 57.09
C ASP A 192 -53.65 30.90 58.14
N TYR A 193 -52.93 30.94 59.25
CA TYR A 193 -53.18 30.24 60.51
C TYR A 193 -54.41 30.80 61.26
N VAL A 194 -55.14 29.90 61.94
CA VAL A 194 -55.71 30.12 63.28
C VAL A 194 -55.41 28.88 64.12
#